data_AF-A0A8T4YGG9-F1
#
_entry.id   AF-A0A8T4YGG9-F1
#
_cell.length_a   1.000
_cell.length_b   1.000
_cell.length_c   1.000
_cell.angle_alpha   90.00
_cell.angle_beta   90.00
_cell.angle_gamma   90.00
#
_symmetry.space_group_name_H-M   'P 1'
#
loop_
_entity.id
_entity.type
_entity.pdbx_description
1 polymer ?
#
loop_
_entity_poly.entity_id
_entity_poly.type
_entity_poly.pdbx_seq_one_letter_code
_entity_poly.pdbx_strand_id
1 'polypeptide(L)'
;EITCPKCGSKELGVFDRTVEEVRSALLQYRRVIPKEASRWWNRGRDWAKIVSLYGRRGIIIASARRVNLEEAWEILGTAIEESDDFYLRIVEAEKRSLKKRFI
;
A
#
# COMPACT_ATOMS: atom_id res chain seq x y z
N GLU A 1 1.49 1.53 -18.20
CA GLU A 1 0.38 1.35 -17.25
C GLU A 1 0.64 0.08 -16.44
N ILE A 2 0.45 0.07 -15.12
CA ILE A 2 0.80 -1.10 -14.28
C ILE A 2 -0.44 -1.98 -14.14
N THR A 3 -0.37 -3.18 -14.70
CA THR A 3 -1.46 -4.15 -14.71
C THR A 3 -0.94 -5.56 -14.44
N CYS A 4 -1.81 -6.44 -13.96
CA CYS A 4 -1.52 -7.86 -13.85
C CYS A 4 -1.34 -8.44 -15.27
N PRO A 5 -0.19 -9.01 -15.63
CA PRO A 5 0.02 -9.57 -16.97
C PRO A 5 -0.84 -10.80 -17.26
N LYS A 6 -1.44 -11.41 -16.22
CA LYS A 6 -2.27 -12.62 -16.35
C LYS A 6 -3.75 -12.33 -16.60
N CYS A 7 -4.29 -11.26 -16.02
CA CYS A 7 -5.73 -10.95 -16.07
C CYS A 7 -6.06 -9.48 -16.37
N GLY A 8 -5.07 -8.61 -16.53
CA GLY A 8 -5.27 -7.19 -16.82
C GLY A 8 -5.72 -6.32 -15.63
N SER A 9 -5.89 -6.88 -14.43
CA SER A 9 -6.31 -6.11 -13.26
C SER A 9 -5.35 -4.96 -12.93
N LYS A 10 -5.90 -3.79 -12.62
CA LYS A 10 -5.19 -2.61 -12.10
C LYS A 10 -5.18 -2.57 -10.55
N GLU A 11 -6.01 -3.38 -9.90
CA GLU A 11 -6.07 -3.46 -8.44
C GLU A 11 -4.97 -4.39 -7.94
N LEU A 12 -3.76 -3.84 -7.85
CA LEU A 12 -2.56 -4.58 -7.43
C LEU A 12 -2.24 -4.27 -5.96
N GLY A 13 -2.29 -5.30 -5.12
CA GLY A 13 -1.89 -5.18 -3.71
C GLY A 13 -0.38 -5.11 -3.55
N VAL A 14 0.09 -4.24 -2.65
CA VAL A 14 1.50 -4.08 -2.29
C VAL A 14 1.72 -4.64 -0.90
N PHE A 15 2.70 -5.53 -0.75
CA PHE A 15 2.97 -6.26 0.48
C PHE A 15 4.44 -6.17 0.86
N ASP A 16 4.73 -6.01 2.16
CA ASP A 16 6.08 -6.05 2.74
C ASP A 16 6.46 -7.48 3.18
N ARG A 17 6.01 -8.47 2.41
CA ARG A 17 6.12 -9.91 2.70
C ARG A 17 6.68 -10.67 1.50
N THR A 18 7.19 -11.85 1.76
CA THR A 18 7.69 -12.76 0.72
C THR A 18 6.55 -13.25 -0.18
N VAL A 19 6.89 -13.69 -1.38
CA VAL A 19 5.91 -14.22 -2.35
C VAL A 19 5.22 -15.47 -1.76
N GLU A 20 5.96 -16.27 -1.01
CA GLU A 20 5.49 -17.49 -0.36
C GLU A 20 4.44 -17.17 0.72
N GLU A 21 4.70 -16.18 1.58
CA GLU A 21 3.75 -15.72 2.59
C GLU A 21 2.46 -15.18 1.96
N VAL A 22 2.58 -14.33 0.94
CA VAL A 22 1.44 -13.75 0.21
C VAL A 22 0.63 -14.85 -0.48
N ARG A 23 1.29 -15.82 -1.13
CA ARG A 23 0.64 -16.97 -1.76
C ARG A 23 -0.09 -17.82 -0.73
N SER A 24 0.54 -18.08 0.42
CA SER A 24 -0.07 -18.85 1.52
C SER A 24 -1.35 -18.18 2.02
N ALA A 25 -1.30 -16.87 2.28
CA ALA A 25 -2.48 -16.11 2.71
C ALA A 25 -3.59 -16.08 1.65
N LEU A 26 -3.24 -15.93 0.37
CA LEU A 26 -4.20 -15.97 -0.74
C LEU A 26 -4.94 -17.32 -0.81
N LEU A 27 -4.23 -18.44 -0.63
CA LEU A 27 -4.83 -19.78 -0.60
C LEU A 27 -5.77 -19.96 0.60
N GLN A 28 -5.39 -19.40 1.75
CA GLN A 28 -6.17 -19.51 2.99
C GLN A 28 -7.34 -18.52 3.05
N TYR A 29 -7.31 -17.44 2.27
CA TYR A 29 -8.34 -16.40 2.23
C TYR A 29 -9.75 -16.92 2.00
N ARG A 30 -9.90 -17.98 1.20
CA ARG A 30 -11.22 -18.59 0.93
C ARG A 30 -11.76 -19.44 2.08
N ARG A 31 -11.03 -19.57 3.19
CA ARG A 31 -11.42 -20.35 4.36
C ARG A 31 -11.35 -19.51 5.63
N VAL A 32 -10.15 -19.33 6.17
CA VAL A 32 -9.84 -18.55 7.37
C VAL A 32 -8.42 -18.04 7.22
N ILE A 33 -8.24 -16.72 7.17
CA ILE A 33 -6.89 -16.14 7.28
C ILE A 33 -6.51 -16.10 8.76
N PRO A 34 -5.32 -16.59 9.15
CA PRO A 34 -4.78 -16.39 10.49
C PRO A 34 -4.84 -14.92 10.92
N LYS A 35 -5.18 -14.62 12.18
CA LYS A 35 -5.29 -13.22 12.66
C LYS A 35 -4.06 -12.37 12.32
N GLU A 36 -2.87 -12.96 12.40
CA GLU A 36 -1.60 -12.31 12.05
C GLU A 36 -1.51 -11.94 10.57
N ALA A 37 -1.99 -12.82 9.69
CA ALA A 37 -2.00 -12.59 8.26
C ALA A 37 -3.10 -11.62 7.82
N SER A 38 -4.23 -11.58 8.54
CA SER A 38 -5.37 -10.72 8.23
C SER A 38 -4.99 -9.23 8.18
N ARG A 39 -4.12 -8.78 9.09
CA ARG A 39 -3.73 -7.36 9.16
C ARG A 39 -3.02 -6.87 7.90
N TRP A 40 -1.98 -7.56 7.47
CA TRP A 40 -1.21 -7.14 6.30
C TRP A 40 -1.92 -7.51 4.99
N TRP A 41 -2.74 -8.58 4.99
CA TRP A 41 -3.58 -8.94 3.86
C TRP A 41 -4.60 -7.83 3.53
N ASN A 42 -5.35 -7.39 4.54
CA ASN A 42 -6.32 -6.31 4.38
C ASN A 42 -5.64 -5.01 3.97
N ARG A 43 -4.49 -4.69 4.57
CA ARG A 43 -3.67 -3.54 4.12
C ARG A 43 -3.41 -3.61 2.62
N GLY A 44 -2.82 -4.70 2.11
CA GLY A 44 -2.53 -4.80 0.68
C GLY A 44 -3.77 -4.72 -0.20
N ARG A 45 -4.93 -5.23 0.26
CA ARG A 45 -6.21 -5.07 -0.45
C ARG A 45 -6.68 -3.61 -0.49
N ASP A 46 -6.62 -2.91 0.62
CA ASP A 46 -7.05 -1.51 0.69
C ASP A 46 -6.17 -0.63 -0.22
N TRP A 47 -4.86 -0.90 -0.25
CA TRP A 47 -3.92 -0.20 -1.13
C TRP A 47 -4.09 -0.53 -2.61
N ALA A 48 -4.66 -1.69 -2.95
CA ALA A 48 -4.90 -2.05 -4.35
C ALA A 48 -5.79 -1.02 -5.07
N LYS A 49 -6.72 -0.38 -4.34
CA LYS A 49 -7.55 0.68 -4.91
C LYS A 49 -6.73 1.93 -5.25
N ILE A 50 -5.84 2.33 -4.35
CA ILE A 50 -4.93 3.46 -4.59
C ILE A 50 -4.03 3.18 -5.80
N VAL A 51 -3.48 1.98 -5.92
CA VAL A 51 -2.66 1.59 -7.07
C VAL A 51 -3.45 1.65 -8.37
N SER A 52 -4.72 1.22 -8.35
CA SER A 52 -5.56 1.28 -9.56
C SER A 52 -5.82 2.69 -10.09
N LEU A 53 -5.79 3.69 -9.20
CA LEU A 53 -6.09 5.09 -9.52
C LEU A 53 -4.84 5.91 -9.83
N TYR A 54 -3.75 5.67 -9.10
CA TYR A 54 -2.53 6.47 -9.17
C TYR A 54 -1.33 5.72 -9.78
N GLY A 55 -1.52 4.45 -10.17
CA GLY A 55 -0.50 3.63 -10.81
C GLY A 55 0.78 3.55 -9.98
N ARG A 56 1.91 3.94 -10.60
CA ARG A 56 3.25 3.88 -10.00
C ARG A 56 3.34 4.68 -8.70
N ARG A 57 2.75 5.87 -8.66
CA ARG A 57 2.73 6.72 -7.44
C ARG A 57 1.99 6.03 -6.31
N GLY A 58 0.89 5.33 -6.62
CA GLY A 58 0.17 4.49 -5.66
C GLY A 58 1.05 3.38 -5.07
N ILE A 59 1.88 2.73 -5.88
CA ILE A 59 2.81 1.69 -5.42
C ILE A 59 3.88 2.27 -4.50
N ILE A 60 4.45 3.43 -4.87
CA ILE A 60 5.48 4.11 -4.08
C ILE A 60 4.95 4.41 -2.67
N ILE A 61 3.79 5.05 -2.56
CA ILE A 61 3.24 5.40 -1.25
C ILE A 61 2.74 4.17 -0.47
N ALA A 62 2.24 3.12 -1.14
CA ALA A 62 1.85 1.87 -0.49
C ALA A 62 3.04 1.13 0.14
N SER A 63 4.24 1.36 -0.41
CA SER A 63 5.51 0.84 0.11
C SER A 63 5.98 1.57 1.37
N ALA A 64 5.44 2.77 1.65
CA ALA A 64 5.75 3.52 2.86
C ALA A 64 5.20 2.82 4.11
N ARG A 65 5.99 2.86 5.19
CA ARG A 65 5.64 2.24 6.46
C ARG A 65 4.77 3.18 7.28
N ARG A 66 3.64 2.65 7.76
CA ARG A 66 2.75 3.32 8.73
C ARG A 66 2.10 4.61 8.22
N VAL A 67 2.16 4.86 6.91
CA VAL A 67 1.23 5.76 6.23
C VAL A 67 -0.13 5.07 6.16
N ASN A 68 -1.18 5.80 6.54
CA ASN A 68 -2.57 5.34 6.44
C ASN A 68 -3.17 5.78 5.09
N LEU A 69 -4.35 5.27 4.74
CA LEU A 69 -4.98 5.56 3.45
C LEU A 69 -5.34 7.05 3.30
N GLU A 70 -5.79 7.69 4.38
CA GLU A 70 -6.22 9.10 4.36
C GLU A 70 -5.05 10.05 4.04
N GLU A 71 -3.93 9.90 4.74
CA GLU A 71 -2.69 10.64 4.44
C GLU A 71 -2.20 10.34 3.02
N ALA A 72 -2.37 9.11 2.56
CA ALA A 72 -1.97 8.73 1.21
C ALA A 72 -2.80 9.42 0.13
N TRP A 73 -4.12 9.47 0.31
CA TRP A 73 -5.03 10.20 -0.57
C TRP A 73 -4.70 11.68 -0.64
N GLU A 74 -4.40 12.30 0.51
CA GLU A 74 -4.01 13.71 0.57
C GLU A 74 -2.73 13.97 -0.24
N ILE A 75 -1.67 13.18 0.00
CA ILE A 75 -0.39 13.31 -0.70
C ILE A 75 -0.56 13.08 -2.21
N LEU A 76 -1.32 12.06 -2.58
CA LEU A 76 -1.54 11.70 -3.98
C LEU A 76 -2.41 12.71 -4.73
N GLY A 77 -3.41 13.30 -4.07
CA GLY A 77 -4.31 14.30 -4.67
C GLY A 77 -3.67 15.67 -4.89
N THR A 78 -2.59 15.97 -4.17
CA THR A 78 -1.92 17.29 -4.22
C THR A 78 -0.63 17.27 -5.03
N ALA A 79 0.12 16.17 -5.01
CA ALA A 79 1.25 16.01 -5.92
C ALA A 79 0.75 15.67 -7.34
N ILE A 80 1.24 16.38 -8.34
CA ILE A 80 0.93 16.08 -9.76
C ILE A 80 1.90 15.02 -10.29
N GLU A 81 3.13 15.01 -9.78
CA GLU A 81 4.25 14.23 -10.31
C GLU A 81 5.05 13.53 -9.20
N GLU A 82 5.98 12.65 -9.56
CA GLU A 82 6.96 12.03 -8.65
C GLU A 82 8.12 13.00 -8.32
N SER A 83 7.79 14.19 -7.80
CA SER A 83 8.76 15.22 -7.45
C SER A 83 9.44 14.97 -6.10
N ASP A 84 10.52 15.70 -5.82
CA ASP A 84 11.16 15.69 -4.49
C ASP A 84 10.17 16.03 -3.37
N ASP A 85 9.21 16.94 -3.61
CA ASP A 85 8.14 17.27 -2.66
C ASP A 85 7.25 16.06 -2.37
N PHE A 86 6.89 15.28 -3.40
CA PHE A 86 6.10 14.05 -3.22
C PHE A 86 6.82 13.05 -2.29
N TYR A 87 8.11 12.81 -2.52
CA TYR A 87 8.90 11.93 -1.67
C TYR A 87 9.07 12.50 -0.26
N LEU A 88 9.31 13.81 -0.13
CA LEU A 88 9.46 14.48 1.16
C LEU A 88 8.19 14.33 2.00
N ARG A 89 7.01 14.52 1.41
CA ARG A 89 5.73 14.41 2.12
C ARG A 89 5.42 12.99 2.56
N ILE A 90 5.84 11.97 1.79
CA ILE A 90 5.81 10.58 2.25
C ILE A 90 6.68 10.40 3.49
N VAL A 91 7.93 10.85 3.45
CA VAL A 91 8.87 10.76 4.59
C VAL A 91 8.34 11.51 5.81
N GLU A 92 7.72 12.67 5.62
CA GLU A 92 7.09 13.42 6.71
C GLU A 92 5.91 12.66 7.33
N ALA A 93 5.07 12.02 6.51
CA ALA A 93 3.98 11.19 7.01
C ALA A 93 4.50 10.02 7.86
N GLU A 94 5.56 9.34 7.42
CA GLU A 94 6.22 8.30 8.21
C GLU A 94 6.75 8.85 9.55
N LYS A 95 7.42 10.02 9.53
CA LYS A 95 7.92 10.68 10.74
C LYS A 95 6.80 11.05 11.71
N ARG A 96 5.69 11.60 11.22
CA ARG A 96 4.51 11.94 12.06
C ARG A 96 3.91 10.70 12.69
N SER A 97 3.74 9.64 11.91
CA SER A 97 3.23 8.35 12.38
C SER A 97 4.14 7.72 13.45
N LEU A 98 5.46 7.86 13.30
CA LEU A 98 6.42 7.44 14.33
C LEU A 98 6.29 8.27 15.62
N LYS A 99 6.21 9.60 15.53
CA LYS A 99 6.06 10.47 16.72
C LYS A 99 4.82 10.12 17.54
N LYS A 100 3.67 9.89 16.89
CA LYS A 100 2.41 9.49 17.54
C LYS A 100 2.48 8.19 18.35
N ARG A 101 3.52 7.38 18.16
CA ARG A 101 3.71 6.11 18.87
C ARG A 101 4.52 6.24 20.16
N PHE A 102 5.37 7.25 20.25
CA PHE A 102 6.30 7.46 21.36
C PHE A 102 5.86 8.59 22.31
N ILE A 103 4.73 9.22 22.03
CA ILE A 103 4.00 10.15 22.89
C ILE A 103 2.73 9.43 23.31
#